data_AF-A0A1U9N8J4-F1
#
_entry.id   AF-A0A1U9N8J4-F1
#
_cell.length_a   1.000
_cell.length_b   1.000
_cell.length_c   1.000
_cell.angle_alpha   90.00
_cell.angle_beta   90.00
_cell.angle_gamma   90.00
#
_symmetry.space_group_name_H-M   'P 1'
#
loop_
_entity.id
_entity.type
_entity.pdbx_description
1 polymer ?
#
loop_
_entity_poly.entity_id
_entity_poly.type
_entity_poly.pdbx_seq_one_letter_code
_entity_poly.pdbx_strand_id
1 'polypeptide(L)'
;MEQLQFERRIDQVLAQANEFGILIICSWSIPIPKAKAIEYVKNYGSDANHGFFEQENVVILSHNGGKITFTHQEADAIVGLIRTAYSEAR
;
A
#
# COMPACT_ATOMS: atom_id res chain seq x y z
N MET A 1 8.67 -26.56 -28.19
CA MET A 1 8.86 -25.55 -27.14
C MET A 1 7.48 -25.01 -26.83
N GLU A 2 6.99 -25.21 -25.62
CA GLU A 2 5.63 -24.79 -25.23
C GLU A 2 5.76 -23.56 -24.34
N GLN A 3 4.95 -22.54 -24.62
CA GLN A 3 4.95 -21.27 -23.91
C GLN A 3 3.51 -20.93 -23.49
N LEU A 4 3.37 -20.47 -22.24
CA LEU A 4 2.14 -19.90 -21.74
C LEU A 4 2.27 -18.38 -21.73
N GLN A 5 1.24 -17.70 -22.23
CA GLN A 5 1.13 -16.25 -22.20
C GLN A 5 -0.17 -15.87 -21.47
N PHE A 6 -0.06 -14.92 -20.56
CA PHE A 6 -1.18 -14.37 -19.80
C PHE A 6 -1.26 -12.87 -20.01
N GLU A 7 -2.48 -12.36 -20.12
CA GLU A 7 -2.74 -10.92 -20.14
C GLU A 7 -2.71 -10.38 -18.70
N ARG A 8 -1.92 -9.34 -18.43
CA ARG A 8 -1.89 -8.64 -17.14
C ARG A 8 -2.57 -7.29 -17.27
N ARG A 9 -3.49 -6.97 -16.37
CA ARG A 9 -4.03 -5.61 -16.20
C ARG A 9 -3.19 -4.88 -15.16
N ILE A 10 -2.30 -4.01 -15.61
CA ILE A 10 -1.31 -3.31 -14.78
C ILE A 10 -1.77 -1.92 -14.31
N ASP A 11 -2.90 -1.42 -14.83
CA ASP A 11 -3.32 -0.03 -14.68
C ASP A 11 -4.31 0.22 -13.52
N GLN A 12 -4.48 -0.74 -12.60
CA GLN A 12 -5.39 -0.60 -11.47
C GLN A 12 -4.64 -0.77 -10.14
N VAL A 13 -4.89 0.15 -9.21
CA VAL A 13 -4.50 -0.01 -7.80
C VAL A 13 -5.66 -0.69 -7.07
N LEU A 14 -5.40 -1.90 -6.57
CA LEU A 14 -6.32 -2.65 -5.71
C LEU A 14 -5.70 -2.79 -4.33
N ALA A 15 -6.51 -2.66 -3.29
CA ALA A 15 -6.09 -2.87 -1.92
C ALA A 15 -7.12 -3.72 -1.19
N GLN A 16 -6.64 -4.75 -0.49
CA GLN A 16 -7.49 -5.64 0.31
C GLN A 16 -6.85 -5.87 1.68
N ALA A 17 -7.65 -5.81 2.74
CA ALA A 17 -7.22 -6.09 4.10
C ALA A 17 -7.87 -7.37 4.63
N ASN A 18 -7.10 -8.18 5.35
CA ASN A 18 -7.58 -9.35 6.09
C ASN A 18 -6.98 -9.37 7.51
N GLU A 19 -7.20 -10.43 8.27
CA GLU A 19 -6.70 -10.55 9.65
C GLU A 19 -5.16 -10.53 9.78
N PHE A 20 -4.43 -10.90 8.73
CA PHE A 20 -2.96 -10.99 8.72
C PHE A 20 -2.28 -9.71 8.22
N GLY A 21 -2.95 -8.93 7.39
CA GLY A 21 -2.39 -7.71 6.82
C GLY A 21 -3.13 -7.20 5.59
N ILE A 22 -2.48 -6.28 4.88
CA ILE A 22 -3.00 -5.68 3.64
C ILE A 22 -2.20 -6.20 2.45
N LEU A 23 -2.88 -6.50 1.34
CA LEU A 23 -2.27 -6.74 0.04
C LEU A 23 -2.62 -5.56 -0.86
N ILE A 24 -1.59 -4.89 -1.37
CA ILE A 24 -1.73 -3.86 -2.40
C ILE A 24 -1.28 -4.45 -3.73
N ILE A 25 -2.12 -4.35 -4.75
CA ILE A 25 -1.86 -4.86 -6.11
C ILE A 25 -1.91 -3.67 -7.06
N CYS A 26 -0.78 -3.43 -7.73
CA CYS A 26 -0.70 -2.49 -8.85
C CYS A 26 -0.09 -3.28 -10.03
N SER A 27 1.11 -2.93 -10.50
CA SER A 27 1.90 -3.77 -11.42
C SER A 27 2.47 -5.04 -10.74
N TRP A 28 2.54 -5.04 -9.42
CA TRP A 28 3.07 -6.08 -8.55
C TRP A 28 2.32 -6.08 -7.22
N SER A 29 2.31 -7.24 -6.56
CA SER A 29 1.58 -7.43 -5.30
C SER A 29 2.53 -7.26 -4.11
N ILE A 30 2.17 -6.39 -3.18
CA ILE A 30 2.95 -6.11 -1.97
C ILE A 30 2.12 -6.51 -0.74
N PRO A 31 2.43 -7.64 -0.09
CA PRO A 31 1.85 -7.99 1.19
C PRO A 31 2.54 -7.20 2.30
N ILE A 32 1.75 -6.49 3.10
CA ILE A 32 2.23 -5.73 4.26
C ILE A 32 1.59 -6.33 5.52
N PRO A 33 2.38 -6.86 6.46
CA PRO A 33 1.85 -7.42 7.70
C PRO A 33 1.03 -6.40 8.49
N LYS A 34 -0.04 -6.85 9.17
CA LYS A 34 -0.96 -6.01 9.95
C LYS A 34 -0.24 -5.02 10.87
N ALA A 35 0.73 -5.49 11.65
CA ALA A 35 1.49 -4.64 12.58
C ALA A 35 2.21 -3.49 11.85
N LYS A 36 2.80 -3.78 10.69
CA LYS A 36 3.47 -2.78 9.85
C LYS A 36 2.48 -1.82 9.19
N ALA A 37 1.35 -2.33 8.70
CA ALA A 37 0.29 -1.48 8.14
C ALA A 37 -0.24 -0.47 9.17
N ILE A 38 -0.46 -0.92 10.42
CA ILE A 38 -0.86 -0.04 11.54
C ILE A 38 0.24 1.00 11.82
N GLU A 39 1.50 0.58 11.93
CA GLU A 39 2.65 1.46 12.14
C GLU A 39 2.75 2.53 11.05
N TYR A 40 2.60 2.15 9.78
CA TYR A 40 2.70 3.06 8.63
C TYR A 40 1.62 4.14 8.64
N VAL A 41 0.41 3.79 9.09
CA VAL A 41 -0.68 4.77 9.22
C VAL A 41 -0.44 5.71 10.40
N LYS A 42 0.06 5.20 11.54
CA LYS A 42 0.36 6.04 12.71
C LYS A 42 1.47 7.04 12.44
N ASN A 43 2.45 6.61 11.65
CA ASN A 43 3.64 7.38 11.30
C ASN A 43 3.49 8.08 9.93
N TYR A 44 2.26 8.27 9.45
CA TYR A 44 2.03 8.91 8.15
C TYR A 44 2.73 10.28 8.10
N GLY A 45 3.58 10.48 7.09
CA GLY A 45 4.32 11.72 6.86
C GLY A 45 5.56 11.90 7.75
N SER A 46 5.89 10.97 8.64
CA SER A 46 7.03 11.14 9.56
C SER A 46 8.38 10.75 8.95
N ASP A 47 8.42 9.76 8.06
CA ASP A 47 9.66 9.26 7.44
C ASP A 47 9.40 8.78 6.00
N ALA A 48 10.13 9.38 5.04
CA ALA A 48 10.04 9.07 3.61
C ALA A 48 10.44 7.62 3.25
N ASN A 49 11.10 6.90 4.16
CA ASN A 49 11.53 5.51 3.96
C ASN A 49 10.72 4.51 4.80
N HIS A 50 9.70 4.97 5.53
CA HIS A 50 8.94 4.12 6.43
C HIS A 50 7.44 4.43 6.37
N GLY A 51 6.71 3.68 5.52
CA GLY A 51 5.26 3.84 5.39
C GLY A 51 4.89 4.92 4.39
N PHE A 52 3.80 5.65 4.68
CA PHE A 52 3.27 6.67 3.78
C PHE A 52 3.92 8.03 4.03
N PHE A 53 4.34 8.70 2.97
CA PHE A 53 4.97 10.02 3.05
C PHE A 53 4.57 10.90 1.87
N GLU A 54 4.22 12.15 2.15
CA GLU A 54 3.84 13.12 1.11
C GLU A 54 5.08 13.74 0.46
N GLN A 55 5.12 13.73 -0.87
CA GLN A 55 6.16 14.40 -1.63
C GLN A 55 5.52 15.15 -2.80
N GLU A 56 5.61 16.48 -2.77
CA GLU A 56 5.00 17.37 -3.75
C GLU A 56 3.48 17.13 -3.91
N ASN A 57 3.06 16.49 -5.00
CA ASN A 57 1.66 16.23 -5.34
C ASN A 57 1.28 14.73 -5.28
N VAL A 58 2.15 13.89 -4.70
CA VAL A 58 1.95 12.45 -4.59
C VAL A 58 2.24 11.95 -3.18
N VAL A 59 1.78 10.73 -2.89
CA VAL A 59 2.09 10.02 -1.66
C VAL A 59 2.92 8.79 -2.00
N ILE A 60 4.04 8.61 -1.30
CA ILE A 60 4.92 7.47 -1.48
C ILE A 60 4.72 6.50 -0.33
N LEU A 61 4.47 5.23 -0.66
CA LEU A 61 4.54 4.12 0.30
C LEU A 61 5.89 3.42 0.17
N SER A 62 6.68 3.49 1.23
CA SER A 62 7.96 2.79 1.37
C SER A 62 7.80 1.51 2.19
N HIS A 63 8.09 0.35 1.59
CA HIS A 63 8.00 -0.97 2.24
C HIS A 63 9.14 -1.90 1.78
N ASN A 64 9.96 -2.40 2.71
CA ASN A 64 11.05 -3.36 2.46
C ASN A 64 11.97 -2.99 1.27
N GLY A 65 12.26 -1.69 1.11
CA GLY A 65 13.09 -1.16 0.02
C GLY A 65 12.34 -0.88 -1.28
N GLY A 66 11.10 -1.34 -1.42
CA GLY A 66 10.19 -0.94 -2.48
C GLY A 66 9.53 0.41 -2.19
N LYS A 67 9.30 1.21 -3.24
CA LYS A 67 8.53 2.45 -3.17
C LYS A 67 7.41 2.39 -4.21
N ILE A 68 6.19 2.70 -3.79
CA ILE A 68 5.05 2.89 -4.69
C ILE A 68 4.56 4.32 -4.55
N THR A 69 4.30 4.96 -5.68
CA THR A 69 3.70 6.28 -5.74
C THR A 69 2.20 6.16 -5.95
N PHE A 70 1.43 6.89 -5.16
CA PHE A 70 -0.01 6.99 -5.24
C PHE A 70 -0.41 8.46 -5.42
N THR A 71 -1.59 8.67 -6.01
CA THR A 71 -2.31 9.92 -5.80
C THR A 71 -2.72 10.05 -4.33
N HIS A 72 -2.98 11.27 -3.88
CA HIS A 72 -3.50 11.51 -2.53
C HIS A 72 -4.81 10.75 -2.28
N GLN A 73 -5.72 10.73 -3.26
CA GLN A 73 -6.98 10.00 -3.15
C GLN A 73 -6.79 8.49 -2.94
N GLU A 74 -5.87 7.86 -3.68
CA GLU A 74 -5.56 6.44 -3.52
C GLU A 74 -4.93 6.16 -2.16
N ALA A 75 -3.97 6.98 -1.74
CA ALA A 75 -3.34 6.83 -0.43
C ALA A 75 -4.35 6.99 0.71
N ASP A 76 -5.21 8.01 0.65
CA ASP A 76 -6.27 8.23 1.64
C ASP A 76 -7.24 7.06 1.71
N ALA A 77 -7.62 6.47 0.56
CA ALA A 77 -8.47 5.29 0.52
C ALA A 77 -7.79 4.07 1.15
N ILE A 78 -6.49 3.86 0.88
CA ILE A 78 -5.70 2.76 1.47
C ILE A 78 -5.54 2.96 2.99
N VAL A 79 -5.21 4.18 3.43
CA VAL A 79 -5.11 4.52 4.86
C VAL A 79 -6.46 4.33 5.54
N GLY A 80 -7.55 4.78 4.92
CA GLY A 80 -8.91 4.60 5.40
C GLY A 80 -9.29 3.11 5.53
N LEU A 81 -8.91 2.29 4.56
CA LEU A 81 -9.08 0.84 4.60
C LEU A 81 -8.33 0.24 5.81
N ILE A 82 -7.06 0.58 6.01
CA ILE A 82 -6.24 0.10 7.14
C ILE A 82 -6.86 0.51 8.48
N ARG A 83 -7.28 1.78 8.62
CA ARG A 83 -7.94 2.29 9.84
C ARG A 83 -9.26 1.59 10.15
N THR A 84 -10.01 1.24 9.11
CA THR A 84 -11.30 0.55 9.26
C THR A 84 -11.11 -0.92 9.59
N ALA A 85 -10.17 -1.59 8.93
CA ALA A 85 -9.85 -3.00 9.16
C ALA A 85 -9.17 -3.22 10.52
N TYR A 86 -8.35 -2.28 10.96
CA TYR A 86 -7.59 -2.36 12.21
C TYR A 86 -7.85 -1.13 13.06
N SER A 87 -8.84 -1.20 13.94
CA SER A 87 -9.28 -0.11 14.85
C SER A 87 -8.15 0.57 15.64
N GLU A 88 -7.00 -0.10 15.76
CA GLU A 88 -5.77 0.38 16.41
C GLU A 88 -4.95 1.38 15.58
N ALA A 89 -5.30 1.65 14.32
CA ALA A 89 -4.59 2.57 13.42
C ALA A 89 -5.16 4.02 13.41
N ARG A 90 -6.05 4.35 14.35
CA ARG A 90 -6.54 5.73 14.57
C ARG A 90 -5.50 6.61 15.26
#